data_AF-A0A957R034-F1
#
_entry.id   AF-A0A957R034-F1
#
_cell.length_a   1.000
_cell.length_b   1.000
_cell.length_c   1.000
_cell.angle_alpha   90.00
_cell.angle_beta   90.00
_cell.angle_gamma   90.00
#
_symmetry.space_group_name_H-M   'P 1'
#
loop_
_entity.id
_entity.type
_entity.pdbx_description
1 polymer ?
#
loop_
_entity_poly.entity_id
_entity_poly.type
_entity_poly.pdbx_seq_one_letter_code
_entity_poly.pdbx_strand_id
1 'polypeptide(L)'
;MHDGGWWAFISHDEKAGRPKVSGDLVRRVWQYARPYQGQIVILLITIGVISSLSLLTPLILRDLIDVTIPSANRTRLNWLALALVAVPIINGLVGVVQRRISSQVGEGMIYDLRRSLYHHMQSMSLRFFTNTRTGELMSRLNNDVIGAQQAVTGTLVTFASNVFSVIATMIIMMAMEWRLTLVALIILPVFIVLARRVGRLLRDIRRESMEHSAELNAAMNETLNVSGALLVKLFGQERRELDRFSGHARDVRDVGIRSAVVGRWFMMGLGVATAIGTALIFWLGGILVLEGTFTLGLIVAFSALLGQLYGPLTALTNAPVQLAQSMVSFERVFEVLDIPLEIEERPDARALPEAQGAIEFEHVYFAYDDETKPAGLSDVARFSWRGGAQHLKRGKADGSESPTFVSSRRWAVADLTV
;
A
#
# COMPACT_ATOMS: atom_id res chain seq x y z
N MET A 1 -9.72 31.22 28.69
CA MET A 1 -8.28 31.01 28.44
C MET A 1 -8.02 29.52 28.45
N HIS A 2 -7.92 28.91 27.27
CA HIS A 2 -7.23 27.64 27.03
C HIS A 2 -6.91 27.61 25.54
N ASP A 3 -5.78 28.23 25.20
CA ASP A 3 -5.18 28.21 23.87
C ASP A 3 -4.64 26.81 23.57
N GLY A 4 -5.53 25.90 23.16
CA GLY A 4 -5.17 24.62 22.56
C GLY A 4 -5.20 24.75 21.04
N GLY A 5 -4.15 25.31 20.46
CA GLY A 5 -4.13 25.62 19.04
C GLY A 5 -4.32 24.38 18.14
N TRP A 6 -5.22 24.47 17.16
CA TRP A 6 -5.31 23.84 15.83
C TRP A 6 -4.10 23.01 15.35
N TRP A 7 -2.87 23.44 15.68
CA TRP A 7 -1.60 22.75 15.41
C TRP A 7 -1.40 21.46 16.24
N ALA A 8 -1.95 21.35 17.44
CA ALA A 8 -1.86 20.18 18.31
C ALA A 8 -2.56 18.95 17.71
N PHE A 9 -3.71 19.16 17.05
CA PHE A 9 -4.44 18.13 16.30
C PHE A 9 -3.72 17.69 15.01
N ILE A 10 -2.89 18.55 14.41
CA ILE A 10 -2.05 18.20 13.26
C ILE A 10 -0.90 17.26 13.67
N SER A 11 -0.42 17.36 14.90
CA SER A 11 0.75 16.59 15.39
C SER A 11 0.42 15.24 16.02
N HIS A 12 -0.81 15.03 16.51
CA HIS A 12 -1.21 13.79 17.18
C HIS A 12 -1.60 12.67 16.18
N ASP A 13 -2.29 13.01 15.08
CA ASP A 13 -2.69 12.01 14.07
C ASP A 13 -1.54 11.59 13.12
N GLU A 14 -0.49 12.39 13.00
CA GLU A 14 0.70 12.03 12.22
C GLU A 14 1.59 10.97 12.89
N LYS A 15 1.40 10.72 14.19
CA LYS A 15 2.21 9.76 14.97
C LYS A 15 1.52 8.41 15.21
N ALA A 16 0.19 8.36 15.24
CA ALA A 16 -0.55 7.15 15.61
C ALA A 16 -0.77 6.14 14.45
N GLY A 17 -0.56 6.54 13.18
CA GLY A 17 -0.82 5.69 12.00
C GLY A 17 0.33 5.59 11.00
N ARG A 18 1.53 6.04 11.35
CA ARG A 18 2.72 5.79 10.53
C ARG A 18 3.29 4.43 10.94
N PRO A 19 3.18 3.37 10.11
CA PRO A 19 4.11 2.25 10.25
C PRO A 19 5.51 2.86 10.16
N LYS A 20 6.26 2.76 11.26
CA LYS A 20 7.66 3.20 11.25
C LYS A 20 8.36 2.22 10.33
N VAL A 21 8.60 2.64 9.09
CA VAL A 21 9.42 1.89 8.15
C VAL A 21 10.79 1.73 8.81
N SER A 22 11.01 0.58 9.43
CA SER A 22 12.27 0.29 10.11
C SER A 22 13.33 0.06 9.04
N GLY A 23 14.55 0.58 9.25
CA GLY A 23 15.64 0.36 8.30
C GLY A 23 15.92 -1.13 8.06
N ASP A 24 15.59 -1.97 9.05
CA ASP A 24 15.69 -3.42 8.97
C ASP A 24 14.65 -4.04 8.01
N LEU A 25 13.39 -3.59 8.06
CA LEU A 25 12.36 -4.01 7.10
C LEU A 25 12.80 -3.71 5.66
N VAL A 26 13.29 -2.49 5.40
CA VAL A 26 13.76 -2.10 4.07
C VAL A 26 14.94 -2.96 3.61
N ARG A 27 15.88 -3.27 4.51
CA ARG A 27 17.01 -4.16 4.23
C ARG A 27 16.54 -5.55 3.83
N ARG A 28 15.54 -6.10 4.53
CA ARG A 28 14.97 -7.43 4.25
C ARG A 28 14.17 -7.44 2.95
N VAL A 29 13.36 -6.41 2.68
CA VAL A 29 12.71 -6.22 1.38
C VAL A 29 13.75 -6.19 0.26
N TRP A 30 14.86 -5.48 0.46
CA TRP A 30 15.93 -5.41 -0.52
C TRP A 30 16.62 -6.76 -0.77
N GLN A 31 16.75 -7.62 0.24
CA GLN A 31 17.31 -8.98 0.06
C GLN A 31 16.45 -9.82 -0.89
N TYR A 32 15.12 -9.76 -0.77
CA TYR A 32 14.18 -10.43 -1.69
C TYR A 32 14.12 -9.76 -3.06
N ALA A 33 14.35 -8.44 -3.15
CA ALA A 33 14.40 -7.73 -4.43
C ALA A 33 15.76 -7.88 -5.16
N ARG A 34 16.83 -8.25 -4.45
CA ARG A 34 18.20 -8.36 -4.98
C ARG A 34 18.35 -9.22 -6.23
N PRO A 35 17.69 -10.39 -6.37
CA PRO A 35 17.74 -11.19 -7.60
C PRO A 35 17.24 -10.42 -8.84
N TYR A 36 16.37 -9.43 -8.64
CA TYR A 36 15.73 -8.64 -9.68
C TYR A 36 16.41 -7.28 -9.94
N GLN A 37 17.55 -7.00 -9.32
CA GLN A 37 18.23 -5.69 -9.40
C GLN A 37 18.48 -5.21 -10.84
N GLY A 38 18.87 -6.10 -11.76
CA GLY A 38 19.11 -5.74 -13.16
C GLY A 38 17.83 -5.29 -13.87
N GLN A 39 16.72 -5.96 -13.60
CA GLN A 39 15.41 -5.61 -14.14
C GLN A 39 14.88 -4.30 -13.54
N ILE A 40 15.11 -4.08 -12.23
CA ILE A 40 14.79 -2.82 -11.55
C ILE A 40 15.58 -1.65 -12.16
N VAL A 41 16.86 -1.83 -12.46
CA VAL A 41 17.69 -0.79 -13.13
C VAL A 41 17.15 -0.48 -14.53
N ILE A 42 16.83 -1.50 -15.33
CA ILE A 42 16.21 -1.29 -16.66
C ILE A 42 14.87 -0.57 -16.52
N LEU A 43 14.08 -0.90 -15.50
CA LEU A 43 12.83 -0.24 -15.21
C LEU A 43 13.04 1.24 -14.85
N LEU A 44 14.05 1.59 -14.04
CA LEU A 44 14.40 2.99 -13.76
C LEU A 44 14.88 3.74 -15.01
N ILE A 45 15.64 3.09 -15.89
CA ILE A 45 16.07 3.68 -17.16
C ILE A 45 14.87 3.96 -18.07
N THR A 46 13.96 2.99 -18.22
CA THR A 46 12.75 3.16 -19.04
C THR A 46 11.84 4.26 -18.50
N ILE A 47 11.72 4.41 -17.18
CA ILE A 47 11.05 5.57 -16.55
C ILE A 47 11.67 6.88 -17.03
N GLY A 48 13.00 6.98 -17.01
CA GLY A 48 13.72 8.17 -17.45
C GLY A 48 13.48 8.48 -18.92
N VAL A 49 13.51 7.45 -19.77
CA VAL A 49 13.23 7.56 -21.21
C VAL A 49 11.79 8.01 -21.47
N ILE A 50 10.79 7.38 -20.85
CA ILE A 50 9.38 7.73 -21.01
C ILE A 50 9.12 9.17 -20.56
N SER A 51 9.66 9.55 -19.40
CA SER A 51 9.51 10.91 -18.88
C SER A 51 10.16 11.92 -19.82
N SER A 52 11.36 11.65 -20.32
CA SER A 52 12.06 12.55 -21.26
C SER A 52 11.32 12.67 -22.60
N LEU A 53 10.85 11.55 -23.16
CA LEU A 53 10.05 11.53 -24.39
C LEU A 53 8.77 12.35 -24.26
N SER A 54 8.11 12.31 -23.10
CA SER A 54 6.88 13.08 -22.86
C SER A 54 7.09 14.60 -22.90
N LEU A 55 8.31 15.06 -22.64
CA LEU A 55 8.71 16.47 -22.66
C LEU A 55 9.06 16.97 -24.06
N LEU A 56 9.29 16.07 -25.03
CA LEU A 56 9.57 16.45 -26.41
C LEU A 56 8.37 17.09 -27.09
N THR A 57 7.15 16.65 -26.80
CA THR A 57 5.93 17.17 -27.45
C THR A 57 5.77 18.69 -27.25
N PRO A 58 5.84 19.24 -26.01
CA PRO A 58 5.85 20.70 -25.82
C PRO A 58 6.97 21.43 -26.56
N LEU A 59 8.18 20.87 -26.59
CA LEU A 59 9.34 21.48 -27.25
C LEU A 59 9.19 21.49 -28.79
N ILE A 60 8.63 20.42 -29.35
CA ILE A 60 8.29 20.33 -30.78
C ILE A 60 7.25 21.39 -31.13
N LEU A 61 6.21 21.56 -30.30
CA LEU A 61 5.20 22.60 -30.51
C LEU A 61 5.80 24.01 -30.46
N ARG A 62 6.73 24.27 -29.53
CA ARG A 62 7.48 25.54 -29.51
C ARG A 62 8.23 25.79 -30.81
N ASP A 63 9.01 24.81 -31.28
CA ASP A 63 9.79 24.95 -32.52
C ASP A 63 8.91 25.11 -33.77
N LEU A 64 7.76 24.45 -33.77
CA LEU A 64 6.74 24.58 -34.80
C LEU A 64 6.26 26.04 -34.91
N ILE A 65 5.91 26.64 -33.77
CA ILE A 65 5.32 27.99 -33.67
C ILE A 65 6.38 29.08 -33.88
N ASP A 66 7.54 28.96 -33.24
CA ASP A 66 8.53 30.04 -33.21
C ASP A 66 9.41 30.09 -34.46
N VAL A 67 9.70 28.93 -35.07
CA VAL A 67 10.69 28.83 -36.14
C VAL A 67 10.07 28.32 -37.43
N THR A 68 9.34 27.21 -37.38
CA THR A 68 8.95 26.46 -38.59
C THR A 68 7.83 27.13 -39.38
N ILE A 69 6.77 27.58 -38.70
CA ILE A 69 5.66 28.30 -39.35
C ILE A 69 6.12 29.66 -39.89
N PRO A 70 6.83 30.51 -39.11
CA PRO A 70 7.31 31.80 -39.62
C PRO A 70 8.30 31.68 -40.78
N SER A 71 9.17 30.66 -40.78
CA SER A 71 10.13 30.42 -41.87
C SER A 71 9.52 29.76 -43.11
N ALA A 72 8.23 29.42 -43.09
CA ALA A 72 7.53 28.70 -44.16
C ALA A 72 8.22 27.41 -44.62
N ASN A 73 9.02 26.77 -43.75
CA ASN A 73 9.82 25.60 -44.10
C ASN A 73 8.96 24.33 -44.04
N ARG A 74 8.40 23.95 -45.19
CA ARG A 74 7.54 22.75 -45.34
C ARG A 74 8.25 21.45 -44.97
N THR A 75 9.54 21.34 -45.24
CA THR A 75 10.32 20.13 -44.92
C THR A 75 10.42 19.95 -43.41
N ARG A 76 10.78 21.01 -42.67
CA ARG A 76 10.84 20.98 -41.20
C ARG A 76 9.44 20.74 -40.61
N LEU A 77 8.41 21.35 -41.18
CA LEU A 77 7.01 21.13 -40.77
C LEU A 77 6.63 19.65 -40.86
N ASN A 78 6.93 18.99 -41.98
CA ASN A 78 6.62 17.57 -42.17
C ASN A 78 7.37 16.69 -41.15
N TRP A 79 8.66 16.98 -40.88
CA TRP A 79 9.43 16.24 -39.88
C TRP A 79 8.91 16.42 -38.46
N LEU A 80 8.54 17.64 -38.06
CA LEU A 80 7.97 17.90 -36.73
C LEU A 80 6.58 17.29 -36.59
N ALA A 81 5.76 17.33 -37.65
CA ALA A 81 4.45 16.66 -37.67
C ALA A 81 4.60 15.13 -37.54
N LEU A 82 5.56 14.54 -38.26
CA LEU A 82 5.89 13.12 -38.10
C LEU A 82 6.37 12.82 -36.68
N ALA A 83 7.22 13.69 -36.10
CA ALA A 83 7.71 13.54 -34.74
C ALA A 83 6.58 13.61 -33.70
N LEU A 84 5.57 14.48 -33.87
CA LEU A 84 4.40 14.55 -32.99
C LEU A 84 3.59 13.25 -32.96
N VAL A 85 3.60 12.48 -34.05
CA VAL A 85 2.97 11.15 -34.10
C VAL A 85 3.92 10.06 -33.60
N ALA A 86 5.20 10.13 -33.97
CA ALA A 86 6.20 9.13 -33.62
C ALA A 86 6.50 9.10 -32.11
N VAL A 87 6.57 10.26 -31.44
CA VAL A 87 6.91 10.34 -30.01
C VAL A 87 5.92 9.56 -29.13
N PRO A 88 4.59 9.74 -29.22
CA PRO A 88 3.63 8.93 -28.47
C PRO A 88 3.69 7.44 -28.80
N ILE A 89 3.94 7.07 -30.06
CA ILE A 89 4.09 5.66 -30.46
C ILE A 89 5.32 5.04 -29.79
N ILE A 90 6.47 5.70 -29.87
CA ILE A 90 7.71 5.25 -29.22
C ILE A 90 7.52 5.19 -27.71
N ASN A 91 6.92 6.22 -27.11
CA ASN A 91 6.62 6.26 -25.69
C ASN A 91 5.73 5.08 -25.26
N GLY A 92 4.67 4.78 -26.03
CA GLY A 92 3.79 3.64 -25.80
C GLY A 92 4.51 2.30 -25.93
N LEU A 93 5.37 2.12 -26.94
CA LEU A 93 6.18 0.90 -27.11
C LEU A 93 7.15 0.70 -25.94
N VAL A 94 7.84 1.75 -25.49
CA VAL A 94 8.70 1.70 -24.29
C VAL A 94 7.85 1.39 -23.06
N GLY A 95 6.64 1.96 -22.96
CA GLY A 95 5.68 1.66 -21.90
C GLY A 95 5.24 0.20 -21.86
N VAL A 96 5.04 -0.46 -23.01
CA VAL A 96 4.74 -1.90 -23.08
C VAL A 96 5.92 -2.73 -22.58
N VAL A 97 7.15 -2.37 -22.97
CA VAL A 97 8.36 -3.04 -22.48
C VAL A 97 8.52 -2.85 -20.97
N GLN A 98 8.36 -1.62 -20.49
CA GLN A 98 8.40 -1.28 -19.07
C GLN A 98 7.35 -2.10 -18.29
N ARG A 99 6.12 -2.18 -18.80
CA ARG A 99 5.05 -2.97 -18.18
C ARG A 99 5.39 -4.45 -18.12
N ARG A 100 5.94 -5.01 -19.20
CA ARG A 100 6.38 -6.41 -19.23
C ARG A 100 7.47 -6.69 -18.19
N ILE A 101 8.50 -5.84 -18.11
CA ILE A 101 9.59 -5.99 -17.13
C ILE A 101 9.03 -5.84 -15.70
N SER A 102 8.20 -4.83 -15.46
CA SER A 102 7.55 -4.60 -14.18
C SER A 102 6.70 -5.78 -13.72
N SER A 103 5.96 -6.41 -14.65
CA SER A 103 5.18 -7.62 -14.38
C SER A 103 6.06 -8.83 -14.12
N GLN A 104 7.17 -9.00 -14.84
CA GLN A 104 8.12 -10.09 -14.60
C GLN A 104 8.75 -10.01 -13.21
N VAL A 105 9.18 -8.81 -12.79
CA VAL A 105 9.69 -8.58 -11.43
C VAL A 105 8.60 -8.89 -10.40
N GLY A 106 7.38 -8.37 -10.62
CA GLY A 106 6.29 -8.50 -9.65
C GLY A 106 5.85 -9.94 -9.45
N GLU A 107 5.54 -10.63 -10.54
CA GLU A 107 5.11 -12.03 -10.52
C GLU A 107 6.24 -12.95 -10.02
N GLY A 108 7.49 -12.66 -10.38
CA GLY A 108 8.65 -13.37 -9.85
C GLY A 108 8.76 -13.25 -8.32
N MET A 109 8.63 -12.02 -7.79
CA MET A 109 8.62 -11.80 -6.35
C MET A 109 7.46 -12.52 -5.65
N ILE A 110 6.26 -12.54 -6.24
CA ILE A 110 5.13 -13.31 -5.71
C ILE A 110 5.48 -14.79 -5.63
N TYR A 111 6.05 -15.34 -6.70
CA TYR A 111 6.45 -16.73 -6.76
C TYR A 111 7.45 -17.07 -5.64
N ASP A 112 8.51 -16.28 -5.49
CA ASP A 112 9.54 -16.51 -4.48
C ASP A 112 8.97 -16.39 -3.06
N LEU A 113 8.18 -15.34 -2.78
CA LEU A 113 7.54 -15.16 -1.47
C LEU A 113 6.58 -16.30 -1.13
N ARG A 114 5.72 -16.71 -2.07
CA ARG A 114 4.80 -17.84 -1.86
C ARG A 114 5.53 -19.14 -1.65
N ARG A 115 6.61 -19.39 -2.41
CA ARG A 115 7.44 -20.58 -2.26
C ARG A 115 8.12 -20.61 -0.88
N SER A 116 8.71 -19.50 -0.43
CA SER A 116 9.34 -19.40 0.89
C SER A 116 8.32 -19.59 2.02
N LEU A 117 7.17 -18.92 1.94
CA LEU A 117 6.10 -19.07 2.93
C LEU A 117 5.59 -20.51 2.98
N TYR A 118 5.33 -21.11 1.82
CA TYR A 118 4.84 -22.49 1.75
C TYR A 118 5.85 -23.49 2.32
N HIS A 119 7.13 -23.35 1.97
CA HIS A 119 8.21 -24.18 2.52
C HIS A 119 8.30 -24.02 4.05
N HIS A 120 8.27 -22.79 4.55
CA HIS A 120 8.34 -22.52 5.98
C HIS A 120 7.13 -23.06 6.74
N MET A 121 5.93 -22.97 6.16
CA MET A 121 4.72 -23.56 6.74
C MET A 121 4.80 -25.10 6.80
N GLN A 122 5.40 -25.76 5.82
CA GLN A 122 5.56 -27.23 5.86
C GLN A 122 6.50 -27.70 6.98
N SER A 123 7.46 -26.88 7.39
CA SER A 123 8.34 -27.17 8.53
C SER A 123 7.72 -26.89 9.90
N MET A 124 6.52 -26.30 9.95
CA MET A 124 5.85 -25.99 11.22
C MET A 124 5.29 -27.24 11.91
N SER A 125 5.30 -27.22 13.24
CA SER A 125 4.71 -28.28 14.06
C SER A 125 3.19 -28.35 13.89
N LEU A 126 2.59 -29.50 14.22
CA LEU A 126 1.13 -29.64 14.24
C LEU A 126 0.46 -28.63 15.20
N ARG A 127 1.15 -28.24 16.28
CA ARG A 127 0.67 -27.27 17.27
C ARG A 127 0.38 -25.89 16.65
N PHE A 128 1.22 -25.45 15.71
CA PHE A 128 1.01 -24.21 14.99
C PHE A 128 -0.33 -24.23 14.22
N PHE A 129 -0.64 -25.35 13.56
CA PHE A 129 -1.87 -25.52 12.80
C PHE A 129 -3.12 -25.67 13.67
N THR A 130 -2.99 -26.22 14.88
CA THR A 130 -4.13 -26.29 15.82
C THR A 130 -4.44 -24.95 16.47
N ASN A 131 -3.43 -24.07 16.61
CA ASN A 131 -3.57 -22.78 17.28
C ASN A 131 -3.79 -21.59 16.35
N THR A 132 -3.58 -21.77 15.04
CA THR A 132 -3.73 -20.71 14.03
C THR A 132 -4.92 -20.97 13.12
N ARG A 133 -5.74 -19.95 12.85
CA ARG A 133 -6.88 -20.08 11.94
C ARG A 133 -6.37 -20.29 10.50
N THR A 134 -6.76 -21.39 9.86
CA THR A 134 -6.38 -21.69 8.47
C THR A 134 -6.70 -20.55 7.50
N GLY A 135 -7.81 -19.84 7.71
CA GLY A 135 -8.19 -18.67 6.90
C GLY A 135 -7.25 -17.47 7.03
N GLU A 136 -6.62 -17.28 8.19
CA GLU A 136 -5.62 -16.22 8.38
C GLU A 136 -4.34 -16.53 7.59
N LEU A 137 -3.87 -17.77 7.65
CA LEU A 137 -2.70 -18.23 6.89
C LEU A 137 -2.92 -18.08 5.38
N MET A 138 -4.10 -18.47 4.90
CA MET A 138 -4.47 -18.33 3.48
C MET A 138 -4.57 -16.85 3.06
N SER A 139 -5.03 -15.96 3.94
CA SER A 139 -5.05 -14.52 3.67
C SER A 139 -3.64 -13.95 3.59
N ARG A 140 -2.71 -14.36 4.46
CA ARG A 140 -1.31 -13.89 4.40
C ARG A 140 -0.61 -14.34 3.12
N LEU A 141 -0.79 -15.61 2.73
CA LEU A 141 -0.20 -16.17 1.51
C LEU A 141 -0.72 -15.53 0.21
N ASN A 142 -1.99 -15.10 0.21
CA ASN A 142 -2.62 -14.54 -0.98
C ASN A 142 -2.59 -13.01 -0.98
N ASN A 143 -3.18 -12.37 0.04
CA ASN A 143 -3.40 -10.92 0.06
C ASN A 143 -2.15 -10.14 0.45
N ASP A 144 -1.45 -10.55 1.52
CA ASP A 144 -0.28 -9.80 1.99
C ASP A 144 0.91 -9.96 1.04
N VAL A 145 1.09 -11.13 0.42
CA VAL A 145 2.10 -11.30 -0.66
C VAL A 145 1.83 -10.40 -1.87
N ILE A 146 0.57 -10.30 -2.30
CA ILE A 146 0.20 -9.39 -3.40
C ILE A 146 0.43 -7.92 -2.98
N GLY A 147 0.06 -7.55 -1.74
CA GLY A 147 0.32 -6.22 -1.20
C GLY A 147 1.82 -5.86 -1.16
N ALA A 148 2.66 -6.82 -0.75
CA ALA A 148 4.11 -6.71 -0.75
C ALA A 148 4.69 -6.57 -2.16
N GLN A 149 4.20 -7.32 -3.15
CA GLN A 149 4.58 -7.14 -4.55
C GLN A 149 4.18 -5.75 -5.07
N GLN A 150 2.96 -5.31 -4.78
CA GLN A 150 2.43 -4.04 -5.26
C GLN A 150 3.26 -2.86 -4.75
N ALA A 151 3.87 -2.98 -3.57
CA ALA A 151 4.83 -2.02 -3.05
C ALA A 151 6.02 -1.77 -3.99
N VAL A 152 6.62 -2.85 -4.49
CA VAL A 152 7.90 -2.80 -5.20
C VAL A 152 7.70 -2.44 -6.67
N THR A 153 6.74 -3.08 -7.34
CA THR A 153 6.56 -2.89 -8.79
C THR A 153 5.45 -1.90 -9.15
N GLY A 154 4.57 -1.57 -8.22
CA GLY A 154 3.54 -0.56 -8.40
C GLY A 154 3.92 0.77 -7.74
N THR A 155 3.91 0.80 -6.41
CA THR A 155 4.04 2.03 -5.62
C THR A 155 5.40 2.69 -5.81
N LEU A 156 6.50 1.94 -5.66
CA LEU A 156 7.86 2.49 -5.79
C LEU A 156 8.15 2.94 -7.22
N VAL A 157 7.72 2.17 -8.22
CA VAL A 157 7.85 2.50 -9.66
C VAL A 157 7.09 3.78 -10.00
N THR A 158 5.86 3.90 -9.50
CA THR A 158 5.02 5.09 -9.69
C THR A 158 5.64 6.29 -8.99
N PHE A 159 6.14 6.12 -7.76
CA PHE A 159 6.84 7.16 -7.02
C PHE A 159 8.09 7.64 -7.77
N ALA A 160 8.96 6.72 -8.20
CA ALA A 160 10.16 7.04 -8.96
C ALA A 160 9.81 7.75 -10.28
N SER A 161 8.79 7.27 -11.00
CA SER A 161 8.28 7.92 -12.22
C SER A 161 7.84 9.35 -11.97
N ASN A 162 7.06 9.59 -10.91
CA ASN A 162 6.58 10.93 -10.61
C ASN A 162 7.71 11.86 -10.16
N VAL A 163 8.64 11.38 -9.34
CA VAL A 163 9.84 12.16 -8.95
C VAL A 163 10.65 12.53 -10.18
N PHE A 164 10.95 11.57 -11.05
CA PHE A 164 11.72 11.80 -12.26
C PHE A 164 11.01 12.80 -13.18
N SER A 165 9.70 12.62 -13.40
CA SER A 165 8.89 13.50 -14.22
C SER A 165 8.89 14.94 -13.69
N VAL A 166 8.72 15.14 -12.37
CA VAL A 166 8.78 16.47 -11.75
C VAL A 166 10.16 17.10 -11.93
N ILE A 167 11.23 16.36 -11.64
CA ILE A 167 12.60 16.88 -11.76
C ILE A 167 12.93 17.23 -13.22
N ALA A 168 12.66 16.33 -14.17
CA ALA A 168 12.95 16.54 -15.57
C ALA A 168 12.14 17.73 -16.14
N THR A 169 10.86 17.83 -15.80
CA THR A 169 10.02 18.97 -16.20
C THR A 169 10.57 20.28 -15.62
N MET A 170 10.95 20.28 -14.33
CA MET A 170 11.50 21.47 -13.68
C MET A 170 12.82 21.91 -14.31
N ILE A 171 13.72 20.96 -14.62
CA ILE A 171 14.99 21.24 -15.32
C ILE A 171 14.73 21.88 -16.68
N ILE A 172 13.81 21.31 -17.48
CA ILE A 172 13.48 21.86 -18.80
C ILE A 172 12.85 23.24 -18.69
N MET A 173 11.89 23.45 -17.79
CA MET A 173 11.27 24.75 -17.58
C MET A 173 12.32 25.80 -17.16
N MET A 174 13.20 25.45 -16.20
CA MET A 174 14.26 26.33 -15.74
C MET A 174 15.26 26.68 -16.85
N ALA A 175 15.62 25.70 -17.69
CA ALA A 175 16.50 25.89 -18.83
C ALA A 175 15.86 26.70 -19.96
N MET A 176 14.53 26.62 -20.12
CA MET A 176 13.80 27.42 -21.10
C MET A 176 13.67 28.87 -20.66
N GLU A 177 13.11 29.13 -19.47
CA GLU A 177 13.05 30.46 -18.87
C GLU A 177 12.79 30.39 -17.35
N TRP A 178 13.81 30.73 -16.56
CA TRP A 178 13.74 30.65 -15.10
C TRP A 178 12.71 31.62 -14.49
N ARG A 179 12.48 32.78 -15.13
CA ARG A 179 11.52 33.79 -14.64
C ARG A 179 10.08 33.28 -14.69
N LEU A 180 9.67 32.68 -15.81
CA LEU A 180 8.35 32.05 -15.96
C LEU A 180 8.22 30.82 -15.04
N THR A 181 9.32 30.11 -14.83
CA THR A 181 9.35 28.96 -13.91
C THR A 181 9.10 29.37 -12.46
N LEU A 182 9.64 30.51 -12.01
CA LEU A 182 9.35 31.05 -10.67
C LEU A 182 7.87 31.41 -10.50
N VAL A 183 7.24 31.98 -11.53
CA VAL A 183 5.79 32.26 -11.53
C VAL A 183 4.99 30.95 -11.37
N ALA A 184 5.35 29.90 -12.12
CA ALA A 184 4.75 28.58 -11.98
C ALA A 184 4.92 28.00 -10.56
N LEU A 185 6.10 28.17 -9.96
CA LEU A 185 6.41 27.71 -8.61
C LEU A 185 5.61 28.45 -7.52
N ILE A 186 5.12 29.67 -7.76
CA ILE A 186 4.26 30.38 -6.78
C ILE A 186 2.88 29.72 -6.65
N ILE A 187 2.37 29.10 -7.71
CA ILE A 187 1.08 28.39 -7.71
C ILE A 187 1.21 27.04 -7.00
N LEU A 188 2.40 26.44 -7.03
CA LEU A 188 2.68 25.11 -6.50
C LEU A 188 2.33 24.94 -5.00
N PRO A 189 2.71 25.85 -4.08
CA PRO A 189 2.28 25.77 -2.68
C PRO A 189 0.77 25.72 -2.49
N VAL A 190 0.02 26.56 -3.22
CA VAL A 190 -1.45 26.59 -3.14
C VAL A 190 -2.02 25.24 -3.54
N PHE A 191 -1.48 24.66 -4.61
CA PHE A 191 -1.85 23.33 -5.10
C PHE A 191 -1.57 22.24 -4.07
N ILE A 192 -0.36 22.20 -3.52
CA ILE A 192 0.06 21.20 -2.51
C ILE A 192 -0.81 21.31 -1.25
N VAL A 193 -1.09 22.53 -0.78
CA VAL A 193 -1.93 22.74 0.40
C VAL A 193 -3.35 22.24 0.17
N LEU A 194 -3.94 22.55 -0.99
CA LEU A 194 -5.27 22.05 -1.36
C LEU A 194 -5.30 20.52 -1.43
N ALA A 195 -4.34 19.93 -2.14
CA ALA A 195 -4.20 18.47 -2.26
C ALA A 195 -4.06 17.78 -0.89
N ARG A 196 -3.21 18.30 -0.01
CA ARG A 196 -3.01 17.74 1.34
C ARG A 196 -4.22 17.89 2.25
N ARG A 197 -4.95 19.01 2.17
CA ARG A 197 -6.17 19.21 2.99
C ARG A 197 -7.27 18.25 2.56
N VAL A 198 -7.56 18.19 1.27
CA VAL A 198 -8.63 17.32 0.76
C VAL A 198 -8.25 15.85 0.86
N GLY A 199 -6.98 15.50 0.63
CA GLY A 199 -6.48 14.14 0.83
C GLY A 199 -6.53 13.67 2.29
N ARG A 200 -6.51 14.56 3.28
CA ARG A 200 -6.80 14.22 4.68
C ARG A 200 -8.29 13.92 4.88
N LEU A 201 -9.15 14.84 4.47
CA LEU A 201 -10.60 14.67 4.57
C LEU A 201 -11.10 13.38 3.91
N LEU A 202 -10.61 13.05 2.71
CA LEU A 202 -10.97 11.81 2.01
C LEU A 202 -10.47 10.55 2.72
N ARG A 203 -9.37 10.62 3.48
CA ARG A 203 -8.90 9.50 4.31
C ARG A 203 -9.84 9.27 5.48
N ASP A 204 -10.27 10.33 6.15
CA ASP A 204 -11.19 10.24 7.28
C ASP A 204 -12.54 9.66 6.84
N ILE A 205 -13.09 10.16 5.71
CA ILE A 205 -14.32 9.61 5.10
C ILE A 205 -14.15 8.14 4.71
N ARG A 206 -12.98 7.74 4.20
CA ARG A 206 -12.70 6.34 3.86
C ARG A 206 -12.66 5.45 5.10
N ARG A 207 -12.10 5.94 6.21
CA ARG A 207 -12.12 5.23 7.49
C ARG A 207 -13.55 5.02 7.99
N GLU A 208 -14.33 6.10 8.02
CA GLU A 208 -15.76 6.06 8.37
C GLU A 208 -16.52 5.08 7.47
N SER A 209 -16.22 5.07 6.17
CA SER A 209 -16.82 4.12 5.21
C SER A 209 -16.48 2.67 5.52
N MET A 210 -15.25 2.39 5.97
CA MET A 210 -14.83 1.03 6.36
C MET A 210 -15.52 0.59 7.67
N GLU A 211 -15.68 1.50 8.63
CA GLU A 211 -16.38 1.25 9.90
C GLU A 211 -17.86 0.88 9.63
N HIS A 212 -18.61 1.71 8.89
CA HIS A 212 -20.00 1.41 8.53
C HIS A 212 -20.15 0.12 7.71
N SER A 213 -19.20 -0.13 6.81
CA SER A 213 -19.20 -1.38 6.01
C SER A 213 -18.94 -2.61 6.89
N ALA A 214 -18.09 -2.49 7.92
CA ALA A 214 -17.85 -3.57 8.88
C ALA A 214 -19.11 -3.87 9.70
N GLU A 215 -19.82 -2.85 10.17
CA GLU A 215 -21.09 -3.00 10.90
C GLU A 215 -22.18 -3.66 10.05
N LEU A 216 -22.33 -3.23 8.80
CA LEU A 216 -23.26 -3.84 7.85
C LEU A 216 -22.95 -5.32 7.63
N ASN A 217 -21.67 -5.66 7.43
CA ASN A 217 -21.23 -7.04 7.28
C ASN A 217 -21.44 -7.86 8.57
N ALA A 218 -21.26 -7.26 9.75
CA ALA A 218 -21.52 -7.92 11.02
C ALA A 218 -23.01 -8.26 11.17
N ALA A 219 -23.91 -7.31 10.87
CA ALA A 219 -25.35 -7.54 10.88
C ALA A 219 -25.78 -8.68 9.92
N MET A 220 -25.19 -8.73 8.72
CA MET A 220 -25.40 -9.85 7.79
C MET A 220 -24.90 -11.17 8.36
N ASN A 221 -23.71 -11.20 8.94
CA ASN A 221 -23.14 -12.42 9.53
C ASN A 221 -23.96 -12.91 10.74
N GLU A 222 -24.54 -12.01 11.54
CA GLU A 222 -25.39 -12.37 12.68
C GLU A 222 -26.71 -13.02 12.24
N THR A 223 -27.32 -12.52 11.17
CA THR A 223 -28.71 -12.86 10.78
C THR A 223 -28.81 -13.90 9.66
N LEU A 224 -27.83 -13.97 8.77
CA LEU A 224 -27.85 -14.87 7.60
C LEU A 224 -27.10 -16.18 7.82
N ASN A 225 -26.50 -16.39 9.00
CA ASN A 225 -26.01 -17.71 9.39
C ASN A 225 -27.18 -18.63 9.81
N VAL A 226 -26.95 -19.94 9.85
CA VAL A 226 -28.00 -20.94 10.14
C VAL A 226 -28.72 -20.67 11.46
N SER A 227 -27.97 -20.37 12.53
CA SER A 227 -28.53 -20.12 13.86
C SER A 227 -29.30 -18.80 13.94
N GLY A 228 -28.79 -17.75 13.29
CA GLY A 228 -29.40 -16.43 13.21
C GLY A 228 -30.69 -16.46 12.40
N ALA A 229 -30.68 -17.09 11.22
CA ALA A 229 -31.86 -17.20 10.37
C ALA A 229 -32.98 -17.99 11.06
N LEU A 230 -32.63 -19.07 11.77
CA LEU A 230 -33.58 -19.83 12.58
C LEU A 230 -34.17 -18.95 13.70
N LEU A 231 -33.35 -18.19 14.42
CA LEU A 231 -33.79 -17.30 15.49
C LEU A 231 -34.75 -16.22 14.98
N VAL A 232 -34.39 -15.55 13.88
CA VAL A 232 -35.23 -14.50 13.27
C VAL A 232 -36.60 -15.04 12.86
N LYS A 233 -36.63 -16.24 12.25
CA LYS A 233 -37.89 -16.90 11.83
C LYS A 233 -38.73 -17.39 13.02
N LEU A 234 -38.10 -17.95 14.05
CA LEU A 234 -38.81 -18.44 15.24
C LEU A 234 -39.48 -17.31 16.02
N PHE A 235 -38.84 -16.15 16.09
CA PHE A 235 -39.36 -14.99 16.81
C PHE A 235 -40.14 -13.99 15.93
N GLY A 236 -40.30 -14.26 14.63
CA GLY A 236 -41.04 -13.40 13.69
C GLY A 236 -40.46 -11.97 13.59
N GLN A 237 -39.14 -11.82 13.69
CA GLN A 237 -38.46 -10.51 13.76
C GLN A 237 -37.92 -10.01 12.41
N GLU A 238 -38.36 -10.57 11.29
CA GLU A 238 -37.83 -10.24 9.95
C GLU A 238 -37.87 -8.75 9.65
N ARG A 239 -38.96 -8.06 10.01
CA ARG A 239 -39.10 -6.61 9.81
C ARG A 239 -38.10 -5.81 10.64
N ARG A 240 -37.87 -6.20 11.90
CA ARG A 240 -36.92 -5.53 12.79
C ARG A 240 -35.49 -5.66 12.25
N GLU A 241 -35.12 -6.86 11.79
CA GLU A 241 -33.80 -7.07 11.21
C GLU A 241 -33.64 -6.36 9.87
N LEU A 242 -34.69 -6.30 9.05
CA LEU A 242 -34.69 -5.50 7.82
C LEU A 242 -34.49 -4.01 8.12
N ASP A 243 -35.15 -3.47 9.14
CA ASP A 243 -35.01 -2.07 9.56
C ASP A 243 -33.59 -1.80 10.09
N ARG A 244 -33.03 -2.71 10.89
CA ARG A 244 -31.64 -2.65 11.39
C ARG A 244 -30.63 -2.66 10.24
N PHE A 245 -30.76 -3.61 9.32
CA PHE A 245 -29.94 -3.67 8.10
C PHE A 245 -30.07 -2.40 7.26
N SER A 246 -31.30 -1.90 7.07
CA SER A 246 -31.57 -0.66 6.32
C SER A 246 -31.00 0.58 7.01
N GLY A 247 -30.78 0.56 8.33
CA GLY A 247 -30.02 1.57 9.07
C GLY A 247 -28.56 1.59 8.61
N HIS A 248 -27.84 0.49 8.83
CA HIS A 248 -26.42 0.38 8.44
C HIS A 248 -26.20 0.61 6.94
N ALA A 249 -27.12 0.13 6.08
CA ALA A 249 -27.04 0.35 4.64
C ALA A 249 -27.21 1.83 4.26
N ARG A 250 -28.00 2.59 5.01
CA ARG A 250 -28.11 4.05 4.83
C ARG A 250 -26.83 4.76 5.23
N ASP A 251 -26.18 4.37 6.32
CA ASP A 251 -24.93 4.99 6.76
C ASP A 251 -23.81 4.75 5.73
N VAL A 252 -23.69 3.53 5.19
CA VAL A 252 -22.78 3.21 4.08
C VAL A 252 -23.10 4.06 2.84
N ARG A 253 -24.37 4.21 2.48
CA ARG A 253 -24.81 5.06 1.36
C ARG A 253 -24.42 6.51 1.58
N ASP A 254 -24.70 7.07 2.74
CA ASP A 254 -24.52 8.50 3.02
C ASP A 254 -23.04 8.88 3.06
N VAL A 255 -22.20 8.03 3.65
CA VAL A 255 -20.73 8.20 3.58
C VAL A 255 -20.20 8.00 2.16
N GLY A 256 -20.77 7.06 1.39
CA GLY A 256 -20.47 6.88 -0.03
C GLY A 256 -20.77 8.14 -0.87
N ILE A 257 -21.94 8.76 -0.67
CA ILE A 257 -22.33 10.02 -1.32
C ILE A 257 -21.37 11.14 -0.92
N ARG A 258 -21.08 11.28 0.39
CA ARG A 258 -20.14 12.28 0.90
C ARG A 258 -18.75 12.12 0.28
N SER A 259 -18.24 10.90 0.19
CA SER A 259 -16.96 10.57 -0.46
C SER A 259 -16.95 10.99 -1.93
N ALA A 260 -18.00 10.65 -2.68
CA ALA A 260 -18.13 11.01 -4.09
C ALA A 260 -18.17 12.54 -4.31
N VAL A 261 -18.95 13.25 -3.49
CA VAL A 261 -19.08 14.72 -3.57
C VAL A 261 -17.76 15.40 -3.23
N VAL A 262 -17.10 15.00 -2.14
CA VAL A 262 -15.78 15.54 -1.77
C VAL A 262 -14.74 15.24 -2.85
N GLY A 263 -14.75 14.03 -3.42
CA GLY A 263 -13.88 13.66 -4.55
C GLY A 263 -14.14 14.52 -5.79
N ARG A 264 -15.39 14.85 -6.10
CA ARG A 264 -15.73 15.74 -7.22
C ARG A 264 -15.27 17.18 -6.98
N TRP A 265 -15.49 17.72 -5.79
CA TRP A 265 -14.96 19.04 -5.40
C TRP A 265 -13.44 19.08 -5.46
N PHE A 266 -12.77 17.98 -5.09
CA PHE A 266 -11.32 17.87 -5.21
C PHE A 266 -10.86 18.01 -6.67
N MET A 267 -11.43 17.20 -7.57
CA MET A 267 -11.08 17.24 -8.99
C MET A 267 -11.41 18.60 -9.63
N MET A 268 -12.52 19.21 -9.24
CA MET A 268 -12.86 20.58 -9.66
C MET A 268 -11.81 21.58 -9.16
N GLY A 269 -11.41 21.50 -7.89
CA GLY A 269 -10.38 22.37 -7.31
C GLY A 269 -9.02 22.23 -8.00
N LEU A 270 -8.61 21.01 -8.32
CA LEU A 270 -7.41 20.75 -9.14
C LEU A 270 -7.55 21.36 -10.54
N GLY A 271 -8.70 21.21 -11.19
CA GLY A 271 -8.98 21.81 -12.50
C GLY A 271 -8.91 23.34 -12.47
N VAL A 272 -9.49 23.98 -11.45
CA VAL A 272 -9.43 25.44 -11.25
C VAL A 272 -8.00 25.90 -10.99
N ALA A 273 -7.23 25.19 -10.16
CA ALA A 273 -5.83 25.53 -9.91
C ALA A 273 -4.99 25.44 -11.20
N THR A 274 -5.19 24.39 -12.00
CA THR A 274 -4.55 24.26 -13.32
C THR A 274 -4.96 25.41 -14.24
N ALA A 275 -6.25 25.75 -14.32
CA ALA A 275 -6.74 26.84 -15.14
C ALA A 275 -6.17 28.21 -14.72
N ILE A 276 -6.09 28.49 -13.42
CA ILE A 276 -5.45 29.70 -12.88
C ILE A 276 -3.98 29.73 -13.27
N GLY A 277 -3.26 28.61 -13.12
CA GLY A 277 -1.85 28.55 -13.48
C GLY A 277 -1.60 28.77 -14.97
N THR A 278 -2.40 28.13 -15.83
CA THR A 278 -2.36 28.36 -17.27
C THR A 278 -2.69 29.81 -17.61
N ALA A 279 -3.76 30.38 -17.03
CA ALA A 279 -4.15 31.76 -17.25
C ALA A 279 -3.05 32.75 -16.83
N LEU A 280 -2.38 32.52 -15.70
CA LEU A 280 -1.25 33.34 -15.24
C LEU A 280 -0.06 33.27 -16.20
N ILE A 281 0.29 32.08 -16.70
CA ILE A 281 1.35 31.93 -17.71
C ILE A 281 0.99 32.66 -19.01
N PHE A 282 -0.23 32.49 -19.51
CA PHE A 282 -0.66 33.18 -20.74
C PHE A 282 -0.77 34.69 -20.55
N TRP A 283 -1.20 35.16 -19.38
CA TRP A 283 -1.33 36.57 -19.09
C TRP A 283 0.04 37.26 -18.94
N LEU A 284 0.90 36.77 -18.04
CA LEU A 284 2.22 37.36 -17.80
C LEU A 284 3.17 37.10 -18.97
N GLY A 285 3.19 35.88 -19.49
CA GLY A 285 3.97 35.55 -20.68
C GLY A 285 3.48 36.33 -21.90
N GLY A 286 2.16 36.50 -22.04
CA GLY A 286 1.55 37.24 -23.16
C GLY A 286 1.96 38.71 -23.17
N ILE A 287 1.95 39.38 -22.02
CA ILE A 287 2.49 40.75 -21.88
C ILE A 287 3.94 40.81 -22.36
N LEU A 288 4.78 39.86 -21.93
CA LEU A 288 6.20 39.79 -22.32
C LEU A 288 6.43 39.44 -23.79
N VAL A 289 5.49 38.74 -24.45
CA VAL A 289 5.49 38.54 -25.90
C VAL A 289 5.11 39.83 -26.64
N LEU A 290 4.11 40.56 -26.14
CA LEU A 290 3.72 41.86 -26.73
C LEU A 290 4.84 42.90 -26.62
N GLU A 291 5.65 42.83 -25.57
CA GLU A 291 6.86 43.63 -25.38
C GLU A 291 8.07 43.13 -26.19
N GLY A 292 7.94 42.02 -26.92
CA GLY A 292 9.00 41.44 -27.75
C GLY A 292 10.11 40.73 -26.98
N THR A 293 9.92 40.48 -25.68
CA THR A 293 10.91 39.78 -24.84
C THR A 293 10.85 38.26 -25.02
N PHE A 294 9.64 37.71 -25.17
CA PHE A 294 9.40 36.28 -25.32
C PHE A 294 8.73 35.93 -26.66
N THR A 295 8.74 34.64 -26.99
CA THR A 295 8.08 34.09 -28.18
C THR A 295 6.74 33.43 -27.83
N LEU A 296 5.81 33.35 -28.79
CA LEU A 296 4.50 32.74 -28.56
C LEU A 296 4.62 31.23 -28.26
N GLY A 297 5.49 30.53 -28.96
CA GLY A 297 5.76 29.11 -28.76
C GLY A 297 6.33 28.81 -27.37
N LEU A 298 7.09 29.74 -26.78
CA LEU A 298 7.55 29.62 -25.39
C LEU A 298 6.37 29.50 -24.42
N ILE A 299 5.39 30.39 -24.51
CA ILE A 299 4.19 30.38 -23.65
C ILE A 299 3.42 29.07 -23.83
N VAL A 300 3.20 28.66 -25.08
CA VAL A 300 2.46 27.44 -25.40
C VAL A 300 3.14 26.22 -24.80
N ALA A 301 4.46 26.08 -24.97
CA ALA A 301 5.21 24.98 -24.37
C ALA A 301 5.23 25.05 -22.84
N PHE A 302 5.39 26.23 -22.25
CA PHE A 302 5.32 26.41 -20.79
C PHE A 302 3.97 25.99 -20.22
N SER A 303 2.87 26.35 -20.89
CA SER A 303 1.52 25.98 -20.46
C SER A 303 1.31 24.47 -20.49
N ALA A 304 1.85 23.79 -21.50
CA ALA A 304 1.79 22.33 -21.62
C ALA A 304 2.64 21.62 -20.56
N LEU A 305 3.88 22.10 -20.33
CA LEU A 305 4.77 21.58 -19.28
C LEU A 305 4.18 21.78 -17.88
N LEU A 306 3.52 22.93 -17.63
CA LEU A 306 2.83 23.18 -16.37
C LEU A 306 1.70 22.16 -16.14
N GLY A 307 0.90 21.89 -17.18
CA GLY A 307 -0.15 20.88 -17.12
C GLY A 307 0.40 19.48 -16.80
N GLN A 308 1.52 19.11 -17.42
CA GLN A 308 2.21 17.84 -17.15
C GLN A 308 2.77 17.75 -15.74
N LEU A 309 3.17 18.87 -15.13
CA LEU A 309 3.75 18.90 -13.79
C LEU A 309 2.72 18.57 -12.69
N TYR A 310 1.45 18.98 -12.86
CA TYR A 310 0.42 18.84 -11.80
C TYR A 310 0.04 17.40 -11.46
N GLY A 311 -0.03 16.51 -12.45
CA GLY A 311 -0.38 15.11 -12.25
C GLY A 311 0.61 14.40 -11.31
N PRO A 312 1.91 14.34 -11.66
CA PRO A 312 2.97 13.80 -10.82
C PRO A 312 3.03 14.42 -9.42
N LEU A 313 2.89 15.74 -9.30
CA LEU A 313 2.86 16.41 -7.98
C LEU A 313 1.70 15.93 -7.09
N THR A 314 0.51 15.75 -7.69
CA THR A 314 -0.66 15.21 -6.99
C THR A 314 -0.40 13.78 -6.53
N ALA A 315 0.20 12.96 -7.38
CA ALA A 315 0.54 11.58 -7.05
C ALA A 315 1.58 11.50 -5.91
N LEU A 316 2.62 12.35 -5.94
CA LEU A 316 3.64 12.44 -4.88
C LEU A 316 3.05 12.84 -3.52
N THR A 317 1.97 13.63 -3.50
CA THR A 317 1.30 14.00 -2.24
C THR A 317 0.67 12.78 -1.54
N ASN A 318 0.24 11.78 -2.30
CA ASN A 318 -0.36 10.55 -1.77
C ASN A 318 0.63 9.39 -1.62
N ALA A 319 1.82 9.49 -2.21
CA ALA A 319 2.82 8.45 -2.19
C ALA A 319 3.23 7.96 -0.78
N PRO A 320 3.38 8.83 0.25
CA PRO A 320 3.74 8.34 1.60
C PRO A 320 2.71 7.38 2.19
N VAL A 321 1.43 7.59 1.91
CA VAL A 321 0.34 6.71 2.39
C VAL A 321 0.40 5.37 1.68
N GLN A 322 0.57 5.39 0.35
CA GLN A 322 0.68 4.16 -0.43
C GLN A 322 1.93 3.35 -0.03
N LEU A 323 3.06 4.02 0.18
CA LEU A 323 4.30 3.38 0.65
C LEU A 323 4.12 2.77 2.04
N ALA A 324 3.49 3.49 2.97
CA ALA A 324 3.20 2.98 4.32
C ALA A 324 2.30 1.73 4.28
N GLN A 325 1.20 1.76 3.53
CA GLN A 325 0.30 0.61 3.36
C GLN A 325 1.02 -0.61 2.78
N SER A 326 1.85 -0.35 1.77
CA SER A 326 2.70 -1.35 1.14
C SER A 326 3.73 -1.98 2.09
N MET A 327 4.30 -1.21 3.03
CA MET A 327 5.24 -1.73 4.02
C MET A 327 4.56 -2.64 5.06
N VAL A 328 3.33 -2.34 5.46
CA VAL A 328 2.55 -3.19 6.38
C VAL A 328 2.33 -4.59 5.80
N SER A 329 2.13 -4.71 4.49
CA SER A 329 2.03 -6.03 3.84
C SER A 329 3.33 -6.83 3.93
N PHE A 330 4.50 -6.17 3.80
CA PHE A 330 5.79 -6.85 4.03
C PHE A 330 5.99 -7.25 5.48
N GLU A 331 5.62 -6.39 6.43
CA GLU A 331 5.68 -6.72 7.87
C GLU A 331 4.91 -8.01 8.16
N ARG A 332 3.66 -8.12 7.69
CA ARG A 332 2.83 -9.32 7.89
C ARG A 332 3.35 -10.60 7.24
N VAL A 333 4.02 -10.47 6.09
CA VAL A 333 4.67 -11.60 5.41
C VAL A 333 5.89 -12.06 6.21
N PHE A 334 6.72 -11.11 6.66
CA PHE A 334 7.91 -11.44 7.45
C PHE A 334 7.58 -11.93 8.85
N GLU A 335 6.53 -11.43 9.49
CA GLU A 335 6.00 -11.96 10.74
C GLU A 335 5.76 -13.47 10.68
N VAL A 336 5.35 -14.01 9.53
CA VAL A 336 5.15 -15.46 9.35
C VAL A 336 6.46 -16.18 9.09
N LEU A 337 7.34 -15.60 8.26
CA LEU A 337 8.64 -16.20 7.92
C LEU A 337 9.62 -16.19 9.10
N ASP A 338 9.39 -15.33 10.10
CA ASP A 338 10.22 -15.20 11.29
C ASP A 338 9.71 -16.03 12.47
N ILE A 339 8.63 -16.78 12.30
CA ILE A 339 8.17 -17.69 13.35
C ILE A 339 9.25 -18.77 13.51
N PRO A 340 9.86 -18.92 14.70
CA PRO A 340 10.88 -19.95 14.90
C PRO A 340 10.23 -21.34 14.79
N LEU A 341 10.97 -22.29 14.23
CA LEU A 341 10.50 -23.67 14.14
C LEU A 341 10.52 -24.28 15.56
N GLU A 342 9.39 -24.83 16.01
CA GLU A 342 9.31 -25.43 17.35
C GLU A 342 10.11 -26.73 17.48
N ILE A 343 10.30 -27.43 16.36
CA ILE A 343 10.99 -28.71 16.28
C ILE A 343 12.07 -28.56 15.20
N GLU A 344 13.30 -28.32 15.63
CA GLU A 344 14.46 -28.26 14.75
C GLU A 344 15.31 -29.51 14.94
N GLU A 345 15.83 -30.04 13.83
CA GLU A 345 16.86 -31.07 13.89
C GLU A 345 18.13 -30.48 14.50
N ARG A 346 18.74 -31.19 15.45
CA ARG A 346 19.97 -30.73 16.07
C ARG A 346 21.09 -30.63 15.01
N PRO A 347 21.98 -29.62 15.07
CA PRO A 347 23.10 -29.50 14.13
C PRO A 347 24.02 -30.73 14.10
N ASP A 348 24.06 -31.48 15.20
CA ASP A 348 24.85 -32.71 15.40
C ASP A 348 24.00 -33.99 15.33
N ALA A 349 22.79 -33.93 14.74
CA ALA A 349 21.93 -35.08 14.57
C ALA A 349 22.67 -36.20 13.81
N ARG A 350 22.62 -37.41 14.38
CA ARG A 350 23.25 -38.58 13.78
C ARG A 350 22.26 -39.25 12.83
N ALA A 351 22.67 -39.45 11.58
CA ALA A 351 21.91 -40.25 10.64
C ALA A 351 21.76 -41.68 11.19
N LEU A 352 20.55 -42.21 11.18
CA LEU A 352 20.20 -43.52 11.73
C LEU A 352 19.88 -44.48 10.58
N PRO A 353 20.87 -45.20 10.00
CA PRO A 353 20.68 -46.00 8.79
C PRO A 353 19.86 -47.27 9.03
N GLU A 354 20.03 -47.94 10.17
CA GLU A 354 19.20 -49.06 10.62
C GLU A 354 18.86 -48.88 12.10
N ALA A 355 17.58 -48.83 12.43
CA ALA A 355 17.09 -48.77 13.80
C ALA A 355 16.84 -50.19 14.31
N GLN A 356 17.46 -50.55 15.46
CA GLN A 356 17.20 -51.84 16.12
C GLN A 356 15.80 -51.92 16.76
N GLY A 357 15.06 -50.80 16.79
CA GLY A 357 13.68 -50.74 17.27
C GLY A 357 13.52 -50.73 18.79
N ALA A 358 14.62 -50.62 19.55
CA ALA A 358 14.55 -50.39 20.99
C ALA A 358 14.04 -48.97 21.27
N ILE A 359 12.93 -48.84 21.99
CA ILE A 359 12.32 -47.56 22.38
C ILE A 359 12.10 -47.60 23.88
N GLU A 360 12.69 -46.65 24.60
CA GLU A 360 12.54 -46.48 26.05
C GLU A 360 11.99 -45.09 26.38
N PHE A 361 11.07 -45.02 27.34
CA PHE A 361 10.51 -43.77 27.85
C PHE A 361 10.89 -43.65 29.32
N GLU A 362 11.80 -42.74 29.64
CA GLU A 362 12.26 -42.54 31.01
C GLU A 362 11.76 -41.19 31.56
N HIS A 363 10.90 -41.22 32.59
CA HIS A 363 10.37 -40.03 33.28
C HIS A 363 9.80 -38.91 32.37
N VAL A 364 9.12 -39.30 31.28
CA VAL A 364 8.56 -38.35 30.30
C VAL A 364 7.24 -37.75 30.79
N TYR A 365 7.12 -36.42 30.75
CA TYR A 365 5.89 -35.68 31.05
C TYR A 365 5.50 -34.80 29.86
N PHE A 366 4.21 -34.70 29.57
CA PHE A 366 3.68 -33.89 28.47
C PHE A 366 2.52 -33.01 28.94
N ALA A 367 2.48 -31.75 28.51
CA ALA A 367 1.39 -30.82 28.79
C ALA A 367 1.05 -30.00 27.53
N TYR A 368 -0.24 -29.83 27.25
CA TYR A 368 -0.73 -29.16 26.03
C TYR A 368 -0.77 -27.63 26.10
N ASP A 369 -0.53 -26.98 27.25
CA ASP A 369 -0.40 -25.51 27.31
C ASP A 369 0.33 -24.98 28.56
N ASP A 370 1.09 -23.89 28.35
CA ASP A 370 1.58 -22.98 29.37
C ASP A 370 0.84 -21.65 29.09
N GLU A 371 -0.26 -21.36 29.80
CA GLU A 371 -1.10 -20.14 29.63
C GLU A 371 -0.32 -18.82 29.81
N THR A 372 0.97 -18.90 30.14
CA THR A 372 1.83 -17.77 30.51
C THR A 372 2.75 -17.25 29.41
N LYS A 373 2.79 -17.88 28.22
CA LYS A 373 3.52 -17.34 27.06
C LYS A 373 2.69 -17.41 25.78
N PRO A 374 2.19 -16.28 25.25
CA PRO A 374 1.61 -16.26 23.92
C PRO A 374 2.73 -16.53 22.89
N ALA A 375 2.85 -17.78 22.46
CA ALA A 375 3.55 -18.13 21.23
C ALA A 375 2.60 -17.83 20.06
N GLY A 376 2.55 -16.57 19.66
CA GLY A 376 1.71 -16.10 18.57
C GLY A 376 1.75 -14.58 18.46
N LEU A 377 1.91 -14.10 17.23
CA LEU A 377 1.72 -12.72 16.75
C LEU A 377 1.29 -11.73 17.83
N SER A 378 2.29 -11.08 18.44
CA SER A 378 2.10 -10.04 19.44
C SER A 378 1.84 -8.70 18.73
N ASP A 379 0.59 -8.52 18.28
CA ASP A 379 -0.15 -7.25 18.30
C ASP A 379 -1.37 -7.34 17.37
N VAL A 380 -2.42 -8.00 17.85
CA VAL A 380 -3.79 -7.66 17.44
C VAL A 380 -4.62 -7.58 18.71
N ALA A 381 -4.98 -6.36 19.09
CA ALA A 381 -5.86 -6.06 20.21
C ALA A 381 -7.13 -6.92 20.10
N ARG A 382 -7.28 -7.87 21.03
CA ARG A 382 -8.49 -8.68 21.17
C ARG A 382 -9.54 -7.85 21.91
N PHE A 383 -10.51 -7.32 21.18
CA PHE A 383 -11.84 -7.07 21.75
C PHE A 383 -12.60 -8.40 21.77
N SER A 384 -12.72 -9.01 22.94
CA SER A 384 -13.60 -10.17 23.16
C SER A 384 -14.95 -9.70 23.69
N TRP A 385 -15.91 -9.50 22.79
CA TRP A 385 -17.32 -9.55 23.18
C TRP A 385 -17.79 -10.99 23.10
N ARG A 386 -17.85 -11.66 24.27
CA ARG A 386 -18.92 -12.57 24.71
C ARG A 386 -18.51 -13.23 26.01
N GLY A 387 -19.25 -12.89 27.07
CA GLY A 387 -19.28 -13.64 28.31
C GLY A 387 -19.89 -15.02 28.12
N GLY A 388 -19.55 -15.92 29.05
CA GLY A 388 -20.14 -17.24 29.16
C GLY A 388 -19.16 -18.27 29.71
N ALA A 389 -18.60 -18.03 30.90
CA ALA A 389 -17.94 -19.08 31.65
C ALA A 389 -19.00 -20.07 32.18
N GLN A 390 -19.26 -21.14 31.43
CA GLN A 390 -19.86 -22.35 31.99
C GLN A 390 -18.77 -23.39 32.18
N HIS A 391 -18.26 -23.45 33.42
CA HIS A 391 -17.50 -24.59 33.90
C HIS A 391 -18.44 -25.79 33.99
N LEU A 392 -18.28 -26.76 33.09
CA LEU A 392 -18.78 -28.12 33.31
C LEU A 392 -17.96 -28.76 34.43
N LYS A 393 -18.43 -28.65 35.67
CA LYS A 393 -17.99 -29.51 36.79
C LYS A 393 -18.62 -30.88 36.62
N ARG A 394 -17.80 -31.91 36.38
CA ARG A 394 -18.17 -33.31 36.58
C ARG A 394 -17.12 -33.98 37.48
N GLY A 395 -17.57 -34.42 38.66
CA GLY A 395 -16.83 -35.34 39.54
C GLY A 395 -16.33 -34.71 40.84
N LYS A 396 -16.93 -35.11 41.97
CA LYS A 396 -16.49 -34.85 43.36
C LYS A 396 -15.06 -35.36 43.58
N ALA A 397 -14.24 -34.56 44.24
CA ALA A 397 -13.19 -35.06 45.14
C ALA A 397 -13.27 -34.25 46.44
N ASP A 398 -13.26 -35.01 47.53
CA ASP A 398 -13.39 -34.59 48.92
C ASP A 398 -12.24 -33.67 49.32
N GLY A 399 -12.48 -32.81 50.30
CA GLY A 399 -11.50 -31.84 50.77
C GLY A 399 -10.45 -32.48 51.65
N SER A 400 -9.18 -32.48 51.18
CA SER A 400 -7.98 -32.19 51.97
C SER A 400 -6.74 -32.56 51.15
N GLU A 401 -6.21 -31.62 50.38
CA GLU A 401 -4.77 -31.48 50.07
C GLU A 401 -4.60 -30.33 49.08
N SER A 402 -3.80 -29.33 49.46
CA SER A 402 -3.33 -28.33 48.52
C SER A 402 -2.30 -29.00 47.61
N PRO A 403 -2.42 -28.97 46.28
CA PRO A 403 -1.42 -29.61 45.44
C PRO A 403 -0.10 -28.85 45.60
N THR A 404 0.88 -29.51 46.20
CA THR A 404 2.27 -29.09 46.22
C THR A 404 2.75 -29.04 44.76
N PHE A 405 2.93 -27.84 44.21
CA PHE A 405 3.56 -27.67 42.91
C PHE A 405 5.03 -28.08 43.03
N VAL A 406 5.33 -29.34 42.72
CA VAL A 406 6.70 -29.79 42.46
C VAL A 406 7.17 -29.08 41.19
N SER A 407 8.31 -28.41 41.26
CA SER A 407 8.93 -27.76 40.10
C SER A 407 9.23 -28.80 39.02
N SER A 408 8.37 -28.90 38.00
CA SER A 408 8.63 -29.74 36.84
C SER A 408 9.79 -29.15 36.05
N ARG A 409 10.82 -29.97 35.77
CA ARG A 409 11.83 -29.64 34.77
C ARG A 409 11.11 -29.46 33.44
N ARG A 410 11.24 -28.28 32.86
CA ARG A 410 10.66 -27.91 31.58
C ARG A 410 11.40 -28.64 30.45
N TRP A 411 10.66 -28.90 29.36
CA TRP A 411 11.12 -29.39 28.04
C TRP A 411 11.33 -30.92 27.93
N ALA A 412 10.35 -31.61 27.34
CA ALA A 412 10.30 -33.07 27.23
C ALA A 412 10.82 -33.65 25.90
N VAL A 413 11.45 -32.84 25.03
CA VAL A 413 12.02 -33.34 23.75
C VAL A 413 13.43 -32.79 23.53
N ALA A 414 14.22 -32.67 24.59
CA ALA A 414 15.66 -32.42 24.50
C ALA A 414 16.51 -33.64 24.93
N ASP A 415 15.91 -34.57 25.68
CA ASP A 415 16.59 -35.67 26.35
C ASP A 415 16.14 -37.05 25.85
N LEU A 416 15.85 -37.21 24.55
CA LEU A 416 15.86 -38.54 23.95
C LEU A 416 17.32 -38.91 23.66
N THR A 417 17.98 -39.55 24.63
CA THR A 417 19.20 -40.30 24.35
C THR A 417 18.83 -41.55 23.57
N VAL A 418 19.33 -41.64 22.33
CA VAL A 418 19.38 -42.88 21.55
C VAL A 418 20.48 -43.78 22.08
#